data_AF-A0A935KR40-F1
#
_entry.id   AF-A0A935KR40-F1
#
_cell.length_a   1.000
_cell.length_b   1.000
_cell.length_c   1.000
_cell.angle_alpha   90.00
_cell.angle_beta   90.00
_cell.angle_gamma   90.00
#
_symmetry.space_group_name_H-M   'P 1'
#
loop_
_entity.id
_entity.type
_entity.pdbx_description
1 polymer ?
#
loop_
_entity_poly.entity_id
_entity_poly.type
_entity_poly.pdbx_seq_one_letter_code
_entity_poly.pdbx_strand_id
1 'polypeptide(L)'
;MPTGVYYLVIKHFNSIETWSKSGGDHFTRDFSEDSYDFTISSNQAYGNNLKLKGDQYCIISGDIVQDGFIDGSDMLALDNSTYTFASGRFLPTDLNGDGFSDAQDMLIADNNRSREVIRP
;
A
#
# COMPACT_ATOMS: atom_id res chain seq x y z
N MET A 1 23.77 -8.57 4.05
CA MET A 1 23.37 -8.58 5.48
C MET A 1 23.70 -9.97 6.05
N PRO A 2 23.86 -10.17 7.37
CA PRO A 2 24.00 -11.52 7.92
C PRO A 2 22.81 -12.42 7.55
N THR A 3 23.00 -13.74 7.58
CA THR A 3 21.87 -14.66 7.50
C THR A 3 20.99 -14.49 8.75
N GLY A 4 19.67 -14.42 8.57
CA GLY A 4 18.76 -14.19 9.69
C GLY A 4 17.31 -14.05 9.27
N VAL A 5 16.44 -13.79 10.25
CA VAL A 5 15.01 -13.52 10.03
C VAL A 5 14.81 -12.01 9.91
N TYR A 6 14.19 -11.59 8.82
CA TYR A 6 13.96 -10.18 8.50
C TYR A 6 12.50 -9.94 8.10
N TYR A 7 12.07 -8.70 8.26
CA TYR A 7 10.82 -8.23 7.67
C TYR A 7 11.13 -7.42 6.42
N LEU A 8 10.36 -7.65 5.35
CA LEU A 8 10.35 -6.78 4.19
C LEU A 8 9.26 -5.75 4.37
N VAL A 9 9.54 -4.52 3.94
CA VAL A 9 8.60 -3.41 4.02
C VAL A 9 8.47 -2.78 2.66
N ILE A 10 7.24 -2.70 2.14
CA ILE A 10 6.93 -1.94 0.94
C ILE A 10 6.33 -0.61 1.37
N LYS A 11 6.96 0.48 0.91
CA LYS A 11 6.46 1.85 1.05
C LYS A 11 6.18 2.38 -0.34
N HIS A 12 4.99 2.93 -0.53
CA HIS A 12 4.58 3.57 -1.76
C HIS A 12 3.92 4.91 -1.41
N PHE A 13 4.05 5.90 -2.29
CA PHE A 13 3.77 7.31 -1.99
C PHE A 13 2.28 7.65 -1.79
N ASN A 14 1.39 6.69 -2.02
CA ASN A 14 -0.06 6.83 -1.85
C ASN A 14 -0.74 5.54 -1.38
N SER A 15 0.00 4.69 -0.68
CA SER A 15 -0.51 3.40 -0.23
C SER A 15 -0.06 3.09 1.19
N ILE A 16 -0.82 2.24 1.86
CA ILE A 16 -0.48 1.75 3.19
C ILE A 16 0.85 1.01 3.16
N GLU A 17 1.78 1.46 4.00
CA GLU A 17 3.02 0.76 4.27
C GLU A 17 2.71 -0.69 4.69
N THR A 18 3.27 -1.64 3.95
CA THR A 18 2.94 -3.06 4.10
C THR A 18 4.17 -3.84 4.54
N TRP A 19 4.04 -4.53 5.68
CA TRP A 19 5.09 -5.38 6.25
C TRP A 19 4.85 -6.84 5.87
N SER A 20 5.92 -7.60 5.65
CA SER A 20 5.86 -9.05 5.40
C SER A 20 5.22 -9.82 6.57
N LYS A 21 4.86 -11.09 6.31
CA LYS A 21 4.12 -11.99 7.22
C LYS A 21 4.67 -11.99 8.64
N SER A 22 3.77 -12.27 9.58
CA SER A 22 4.12 -12.45 10.98
C SER A 22 5.22 -13.50 11.15
N GLY A 23 6.23 -13.20 11.97
CA GLY A 23 7.39 -14.05 12.18
C GLY A 23 8.56 -13.79 11.22
N GLY A 24 8.39 -12.92 10.22
CA GLY A 24 9.42 -12.56 9.24
C GLY A 24 9.67 -13.67 8.21
N ASP A 25 10.66 -13.44 7.35
CA ASP A 25 11.20 -14.47 6.47
C ASP A 25 12.71 -14.61 6.64
N HIS A 26 13.21 -15.80 6.34
CA HIS A 26 14.62 -16.11 6.46
C HIS A 26 15.36 -15.68 5.21
N PHE A 27 16.37 -14.82 5.36
CA PHE A 27 17.26 -14.39 4.27
C PHE A 27 18.69 -14.85 4.55
N THR A 28 19.38 -15.27 3.50
CA THR A 28 20.80 -15.63 3.53
C THR A 28 21.67 -14.44 3.12
N ARG A 29 22.95 -14.50 3.50
CA ARG A 29 23.91 -13.43 3.19
C ARG A 29 24.06 -13.15 1.69
N ASP A 30 23.93 -14.19 0.88
CA ASP A 30 24.19 -14.17 -0.56
C ASP A 30 22.96 -13.89 -1.41
N PHE A 31 21.74 -13.86 -0.83
CA PHE A 31 20.48 -13.54 -1.52
C PHE A 31 20.25 -14.34 -2.82
N SER A 32 20.91 -15.48 -2.97
CA SER A 32 20.99 -16.18 -4.26
C SER A 32 19.68 -16.89 -4.62
N GLU A 33 18.81 -17.12 -3.63
CA GLU A 33 17.51 -17.81 -3.80
C GLU A 33 16.37 -17.24 -2.95
N ASP A 34 16.59 -16.17 -2.17
CA ASP A 34 15.54 -15.61 -1.31
C ASP A 34 14.56 -14.76 -2.14
N SER A 35 13.34 -15.27 -2.29
CA SER A 35 12.23 -14.53 -2.91
C SER A 35 11.05 -14.46 -1.94
N TYR A 36 10.43 -13.29 -1.86
CA TYR A 36 9.22 -13.07 -1.07
C TYR A 36 8.13 -12.54 -1.98
N ASP A 37 6.97 -13.20 -1.98
CA ASP A 37 5.86 -12.86 -2.86
C ASP A 37 4.62 -12.46 -2.05
N PHE A 38 4.29 -11.17 -2.07
CA PHE A 38 3.10 -10.62 -1.42
C PHE A 38 1.79 -11.00 -2.14
N THR A 39 1.85 -11.47 -3.38
CA THR A 39 0.65 -11.62 -4.23
C THR A 39 -0.11 -12.93 -4.02
N ILE A 40 0.46 -13.88 -3.25
CA ILE A 40 -0.08 -15.25 -3.09
C ILE A 40 -1.29 -15.30 -2.15
N SER A 41 -1.22 -14.63 -1.01
CA SER A 41 -2.24 -14.70 0.04
C SER A 41 -2.19 -13.49 0.96
N SER A 42 -3.31 -13.15 1.62
CA SER A 42 -3.35 -11.99 2.52
C SER A 42 -2.37 -12.13 3.69
N ASN A 43 -2.15 -13.35 4.17
CA ASN A 43 -1.20 -13.62 5.26
C ASN A 43 0.28 -13.44 4.87
N GLN A 44 0.58 -13.11 3.61
CA GLN A 44 1.91 -12.62 3.21
C GLN A 44 2.18 -11.21 3.72
N ALA A 45 1.18 -10.51 4.25
CA ALA A 45 1.38 -9.29 5.01
C ALA A 45 1.03 -9.46 6.49
N TYR A 46 1.74 -8.72 7.34
CA TYR A 46 1.40 -8.62 8.74
C TYR A 46 -0.04 -8.14 8.91
N GLY A 47 -0.79 -8.76 9.85
CA GLY A 47 -2.20 -8.45 10.07
C GLY A 47 -3.15 -8.78 8.90
N ASN A 48 -2.71 -9.56 7.92
CA ASN A 48 -3.46 -9.84 6.68
C ASN A 48 -3.78 -8.56 5.88
N ASN A 49 -2.88 -7.57 5.91
CA ASN A 49 -3.13 -6.22 5.38
C ASN A 49 -2.94 -6.09 3.86
N LEU A 50 -3.53 -7.02 3.10
CA LEU A 50 -3.57 -7.02 1.65
C LEU A 50 -5.01 -7.23 1.17
N LYS A 51 -5.31 -6.75 -0.03
CA LYS A 51 -6.63 -6.90 -0.66
C LYS A 51 -6.53 -7.77 -1.90
N LEU A 52 -7.35 -8.82 -1.98
CA LEU A 52 -7.50 -9.59 -3.21
C LEU A 52 -8.21 -8.74 -4.27
N LYS A 53 -7.59 -8.56 -5.45
CA LYS A 53 -8.15 -7.88 -6.61
C LYS A 53 -7.89 -8.74 -7.85
N GLY A 54 -8.95 -9.28 -8.45
CA GLY A 54 -8.81 -10.35 -9.44
C GLY A 54 -8.20 -11.60 -8.79
N ASP A 55 -7.09 -12.08 -9.35
CA ASP A 55 -6.41 -13.30 -8.90
C ASP A 55 -5.17 -13.05 -8.02
N GLN A 56 -4.86 -11.79 -7.70
CA GLN A 56 -3.66 -11.41 -6.94
C GLN A 56 -3.99 -10.55 -5.73
N TYR A 57 -3.18 -10.73 -4.68
CA TYR A 57 -3.20 -9.83 -3.52
C TYR A 57 -2.41 -8.56 -3.81
N CYS A 58 -3.04 -7.42 -3.54
CA CYS A 58 -2.50 -6.10 -3.81
C CYS A 58 -2.35 -5.30 -2.51
N ILE A 59 -1.39 -4.38 -2.52
CA ILE A 59 -1.24 -3.33 -1.51
C ILE A 59 -2.41 -2.34 -1.64
N ILE A 60 -2.84 -1.82 -0.50
CA ILE A 60 -4.02 -0.97 -0.40
C ILE A 60 -3.62 0.49 -0.61
N SER A 61 -4.10 1.10 -1.70
CA SER A 61 -3.96 2.54 -1.98
C SER A 61 -4.90 3.38 -1.10
N GLY A 62 -4.49 4.61 -0.78
CA GLY A 62 -5.33 5.63 -0.15
C GLY A 62 -4.71 6.34 1.07
N ASP A 63 -3.54 5.92 1.55
CA ASP A 63 -2.76 6.69 2.53
C ASP A 63 -1.92 7.73 1.78
N ILE A 64 -2.56 8.87 1.49
CA ILE A 64 -2.06 9.94 0.64
C ILE A 64 -1.15 10.87 1.43
N VAL A 65 -1.52 11.15 2.70
CA VAL A 65 -0.72 12.03 3.57
C VAL A 65 0.39 11.28 4.31
N GLN A 66 0.50 9.96 4.14
CA GLN A 66 1.56 9.09 4.66
C GLN A 66 1.64 9.12 6.19
N ASP A 67 0.48 9.16 6.86
CA ASP A 67 0.38 9.11 8.32
C ASP A 67 0.09 7.70 8.86
N GLY A 68 -0.09 6.74 7.95
CA GLY A 68 -0.34 5.34 8.26
C GLY A 68 -1.81 4.99 8.43
N PHE A 69 -2.73 5.91 8.15
CA PHE A 69 -4.17 5.68 8.16
C PHE A 69 -4.79 6.10 6.81
N ILE A 70 -5.88 5.46 6.41
CA ILE A 70 -6.74 5.95 5.34
C ILE A 70 -7.97 6.56 6.00
N ASP A 71 -7.97 7.88 6.14
CA ASP A 71 -8.98 8.61 6.91
C ASP A 71 -9.42 9.94 6.28
N GLY A 72 -9.99 10.83 7.09
CA GLY A 72 -10.50 12.12 6.62
C GLY A 72 -9.40 13.04 6.06
N SER A 73 -8.15 12.90 6.49
CA SER A 73 -7.01 13.67 5.99
C SER A 73 -6.77 13.39 4.51
N ASP A 74 -6.80 12.12 4.14
CA ASP A 74 -6.62 11.66 2.76
C ASP A 74 -7.78 12.11 1.88
N MET A 75 -9.02 12.02 2.39
CA MET A 75 -10.19 12.51 1.66
C MET A 75 -10.07 14.01 1.39
N LEU A 76 -9.63 14.80 2.37
CA LEU A 76 -9.43 16.25 2.18
C LEU A 76 -8.34 16.57 1.15
N ALA A 77 -7.25 15.80 1.13
CA ALA A 77 -6.21 15.96 0.12
C ALA A 77 -6.76 15.66 -1.29
N LEU A 78 -7.55 14.60 -1.40
CA LEU A 78 -8.12 14.13 -2.65
C LEU A 78 -9.25 15.07 -3.15
N ASP A 79 -10.12 15.56 -2.26
CA ASP A 79 -11.15 16.55 -2.56
C ASP A 79 -10.56 17.82 -3.19
N ASN A 80 -9.50 18.35 -2.59
CA ASN A 80 -8.82 19.54 -3.10
C ASN A 80 -8.19 19.30 -4.48
N SER A 81 -7.59 18.13 -4.67
CA SER A 81 -6.94 17.74 -5.92
C SER A 81 -7.96 17.55 -7.06
N THR A 82 -9.05 16.84 -6.77
CA THR A 82 -10.18 16.60 -7.68
C THR A 82 -10.89 17.89 -8.05
N TYR A 83 -11.08 18.84 -7.11
CA TYR A 83 -11.64 20.16 -7.42
C TYR A 83 -10.82 20.92 -8.47
N THR A 84 -9.49 20.76 -8.43
CA THR A 84 -8.57 21.37 -9.40
C THR A 84 -8.35 20.56 -10.67
N PHE A 85 -8.97 19.38 -10.79
CA PHE A 85 -8.68 18.40 -11.84
C PHE A 85 -7.17 18.17 -12.00
N ALA A 86 -6.49 17.95 -10.88
CA ALA A 86 -5.06 17.73 -10.88
C ALA A 86 -4.71 16.53 -11.77
N SER A 87 -3.64 16.67 -12.53
CA SER A 87 -3.13 15.63 -13.41
C SER A 87 -1.62 15.66 -13.42
N GLY A 88 -1.01 14.51 -13.70
CA GLY A 88 0.43 14.42 -13.79
C GLY A 88 0.96 13.04 -13.46
N ARG A 89 2.29 12.93 -13.47
CA ARG A 89 3.01 11.71 -13.13
C ARG A 89 3.34 11.74 -11.63
N PHE A 90 3.09 10.64 -10.93
CA PHE A 90 3.27 10.52 -9.48
C PHE A 90 2.39 11.48 -8.67
N LEU A 91 1.13 11.63 -9.09
CA LEU A 91 0.13 12.39 -8.34
C LEU A 91 -0.30 11.52 -7.13
N PRO A 92 -0.07 11.93 -5.87
CA PRO A 92 -0.42 11.08 -4.73
C PRO A 92 -1.91 10.76 -4.64
N THR A 93 -2.76 11.63 -5.15
CA THR A 93 -4.22 11.46 -5.16
C THR A 93 -4.73 10.63 -6.33
N ASP A 94 -3.87 10.27 -7.30
CA ASP A 94 -4.18 9.32 -8.38
C ASP A 94 -3.97 7.89 -7.83
N LEU A 95 -5.07 7.28 -7.36
CA LEU A 95 -5.07 5.98 -6.70
C LEU A 95 -5.31 4.83 -7.67
N ASN A 96 -5.85 5.11 -8.86
CA ASN A 96 -6.09 4.12 -9.91
C ASN A 96 -4.96 4.05 -10.96
N GLY A 97 -4.07 5.04 -10.99
CA GLY A 97 -2.92 5.16 -11.89
C GLY A 97 -3.26 5.67 -13.29
N ASP A 98 -4.38 6.37 -13.49
CA ASP A 98 -4.83 6.86 -14.80
C ASP A 98 -4.27 8.24 -15.17
N GLY A 99 -3.55 8.88 -14.26
CA GLY A 99 -2.89 10.17 -14.44
C GLY A 99 -3.73 11.38 -14.03
N PHE A 100 -4.92 11.17 -13.48
CA PHE A 100 -5.84 12.21 -13.02
C PHE A 100 -6.24 11.98 -11.56
N SER A 101 -6.61 13.06 -10.87
CA SER A 101 -7.33 12.98 -9.60
C SER A 101 -8.80 13.25 -9.88
N ASP A 102 -9.63 12.24 -9.75
CA ASP A 102 -11.07 12.36 -10.03
C ASP A 102 -11.95 11.59 -9.03
N ALA A 103 -13.25 11.48 -9.36
CA ALA A 103 -14.23 10.82 -8.50
C ALA A 103 -13.98 9.30 -8.34
N GLN A 104 -13.25 8.66 -9.26
CA GLN A 104 -12.89 7.24 -9.14
C GLN A 104 -11.86 7.03 -8.03
N ASP A 105 -10.92 7.95 -7.87
CA ASP A 105 -9.97 7.91 -6.76
C ASP A 105 -10.66 8.10 -5.41
N MET A 106 -11.65 9.00 -5.34
CA MET A 106 -12.50 9.17 -4.15
C MET A 106 -13.16 7.86 -3.74
N LEU A 107 -13.73 7.13 -4.70
CA LEU A 107 -14.35 5.82 -4.45
C LEU A 107 -13.34 4.78 -3.95
N ILE A 108 -12.10 4.79 -4.45
CA ILE A 108 -11.05 3.89 -3.97
C ILE A 108 -10.73 4.20 -2.50
N ALA A 109 -10.51 5.48 -2.19
CA ALA A 109 -10.13 5.93 -0.86
C ALA A 109 -11.24 5.67 0.16
N ASP A 110 -12.51 5.92 -0.21
CA ASP A 110 -13.68 5.60 0.63
C ASP A 110 -13.84 4.10 0.89
N ASN A 111 -13.65 3.25 -0.12
CA ASN A 111 -13.74 1.79 0.03
C ASN A 111 -12.62 1.22 0.91
N ASN A 112 -11.48 1.92 0.97
CA ASN A 112 -10.33 1.56 1.78
C ASN A 112 -10.26 2.32 3.11
N ARG A 113 -11.30 3.10 3.45
CA ARG A 113 -11.35 3.87 4.70
C ARG A 113 -11.18 2.96 5.92
N SER A 114 -10.49 3.46 6.94
CA SER A 114 -10.15 2.73 8.18
C SER A 114 -9.14 1.60 7.99
N ARG A 115 -8.45 1.55 6.85
CA ARG A 115 -7.23 0.75 6.72
C ARG A 115 -6.08 1.53 7.34
N GLU A 116 -5.18 0.79 7.96
CA GLU A 116 -4.08 1.35 8.73
C GLU A 116 -2.83 0.48 8.56
N VAL A 117 -1.68 1.06 8.83
CA VAL A 117 -0.40 0.35 8.83
C VAL A 117 -0.37 -0.59 10.03
N ILE A 118 -0.18 -1.88 9.75
CA ILE A 118 0.02 -2.90 10.78
C ILE A 118 1.47 -3.37 10.71
N ARG A 119 2.21 -3.18 11.81
CA ARG A 119 3.63 -3.49 11.92
C ARG A 119 3.89 -4.67 12.88
N PRO A 120 5.04 -5.37 12.73
CA PRO A 120 5.50 -6.38 13.68
C PRO A 120 5.75 -5.91 15.11
#